data_AF-A0A1G9UM85-F1
#
_entry.id   AF-A0A1G9UM85-F1
#
_cell.length_a   1.000
_cell.length_b   1.000
_cell.length_c   1.000
_cell.angle_alpha   90.00
_cell.angle_beta   90.00
_cell.angle_gamma   90.00
#
_symmetry.space_group_name_H-M   'P 1'
#
loop_
_entity.id
_entity.type
_entity.pdbx_description
1 polymer ?
#
loop_
_entity_poly.entity_id
_entity_poly.type
_entity_poly.pdbx_seq_one_letter_code
_entity_poly.pdbx_strand_id
1 'polypeptide(L)'
;MNKIKRVVFGEKKMSELESLQAEVQINESAIQEEAQKQQRLNEGLRLLNIELEVAPDDKDLLKRKKRLETALNESQERASEATTRKEELEGKISNLSKEKRLAHLHELAEQDVEGFERGRRATVIKEEIRKLMREIESRDGLWGYSKPERLHREFGIDSFTFDKNNPAHDDARKIWETQKGEAEERIQKEAQQVIDFLKKYLGGFDN
;
A
#
# COMPACT_ATOMS: atom_id res chain seq x y z
N MET A 1 15.74 -15.64 2.38
CA MET A 1 14.66 -14.71 1.99
C MET A 1 15.27 -13.38 1.63
N ASN A 2 15.27 -13.02 0.35
CA ASN A 2 15.68 -11.68 -0.09
C ASN A 2 14.65 -10.67 0.43
N LYS A 3 15.05 -9.79 1.35
CA LYS A 3 14.25 -8.63 1.73
C LYS A 3 14.15 -7.74 0.49
N ILE A 4 12.99 -7.72 -0.16
CA ILE A 4 12.68 -6.74 -1.20
C ILE A 4 12.85 -5.37 -0.53
N LYS A 5 13.88 -4.61 -0.94
CA LYS A 5 14.11 -3.27 -0.42
C LYS A 5 12.90 -2.42 -0.79
N ARG A 6 12.27 -1.81 0.21
CA ARG A 6 11.14 -0.88 0.05
C ARG A 6 11.55 0.24 -0.91
N VAL A 7 10.94 0.30 -2.09
CA VAL A 7 11.16 1.38 -3.04
C VAL A 7 10.15 2.47 -2.73
N VAL A 8 10.58 3.51 -2.02
CA VAL A 8 9.73 4.67 -1.71
C VAL A 8 10.03 5.77 -2.73
N PHE A 9 9.00 6.23 -3.44
CA PHE A 9 9.10 7.40 -4.31
C PHE A 9 8.93 8.66 -3.47
N GLY A 10 10.03 9.19 -2.94
CA GLY A 10 10.01 10.32 -2.02
C GLY A 10 9.78 11.68 -2.69
N GLU A 11 9.49 12.70 -1.88
CA GLU A 11 9.25 14.09 -2.30
C GLU A 11 10.34 14.66 -3.21
N LYS A 12 11.61 14.33 -2.95
CA LYS A 12 12.73 14.76 -3.78
C LYS A 12 12.62 14.28 -5.23
N LYS A 13 12.20 13.03 -5.44
CA LYS A 13 12.03 12.46 -6.79
C LYS A 13 10.78 12.99 -7.49
N MET A 14 9.74 13.34 -6.73
CA MET A 14 8.58 14.06 -7.26
C MET A 14 8.97 15.45 -7.74
N SER A 15 9.68 16.22 -6.90
CA SER A 15 10.16 17.56 -7.27
C SER A 15 11.13 17.53 -8.45
N GLU A 16 12.02 16.53 -8.52
CA GLU A 16 12.89 16.31 -9.67
C GLU A 16 12.08 16.02 -10.95
N LEU A 17 11.06 15.17 -10.88
CA LEU A 17 10.19 14.85 -12.01
C LEU A 17 9.44 16.10 -12.51
N GLU A 18 8.91 16.92 -11.60
CA GLU A 18 8.24 18.18 -11.94
C GLU A 18 9.21 19.19 -12.59
N SER A 19 10.43 19.30 -12.05
CA SER A 19 11.48 20.15 -12.63
C SER A 19 11.86 19.72 -14.04
N LEU A 20 12.05 18.42 -14.27
CA LEU A 20 12.38 17.89 -15.60
C LEU A 20 11.24 18.10 -16.60
N GLN A 21 9.98 17.98 -16.17
CA GLN A 21 8.81 18.26 -17.00
C GLN A 21 8.75 19.75 -17.39
N ALA A 22 9.07 20.66 -16.47
CA ALA A 22 9.17 22.08 -16.78
C ALA A 22 10.30 22.37 -17.78
N GLU A 23 11.47 21.75 -17.61
CA GLU A 23 12.58 21.88 -18.59
C GLU A 23 12.19 21.37 -19.99
N VAL A 24 11.42 20.28 -20.09
CA VAL A 24 10.91 19.79 -21.39
C VAL A 24 10.02 20.84 -22.05
N GLN A 25 9.11 21.47 -21.32
CA GLN A 25 8.22 22.50 -21.85
C GLN A 25 8.99 23.74 -22.34
N ILE A 26 10.06 24.12 -21.65
CA ILE A 26 10.95 25.21 -22.07
C ILE A 26 11.62 24.87 -23.40
N ASN A 27 12.20 23.66 -23.53
CA ASN A 27 12.84 23.23 -24.77
C ASN A 27 11.84 23.09 -25.92
N GLU A 28 10.63 22.60 -25.65
CA GLU A 28 9.56 22.52 -26.64
C GLU A 28 9.13 23.90 -27.15
N SER A 29 9.04 24.88 -26.26
CA SER A 29 8.77 26.28 -26.63
C SER A 29 9.90 26.86 -27.48
N ALA A 30 11.16 26.62 -27.10
CA ALA A 30 12.32 27.07 -27.87
C ALA A 30 12.37 26.46 -29.28
N ILE A 31 12.05 25.17 -29.42
CA ILE A 31 11.95 24.50 -30.73
C ILE A 31 10.88 25.17 -31.60
N GLN A 32 9.71 25.48 -31.04
CA GLN A 32 8.63 26.16 -31.77
C GLN A 32 9.03 27.57 -32.20
N GLU A 33 9.67 28.34 -31.32
CA GLU A 33 10.16 29.69 -31.62
C GLU A 33 11.22 29.68 -32.74
N GLU A 34 12.17 28.76 -32.68
CA GLU A 34 13.18 28.60 -33.73
C GLU A 34 12.55 28.11 -35.04
N ALA A 35 11.57 27.20 -35.01
CA ALA A 35 10.85 26.80 -36.21
C ALA A 35 10.12 27.99 -36.89
N GLN A 36 9.47 28.86 -36.12
CA GLN A 36 8.86 30.09 -36.63
C GLN A 36 9.90 31.08 -37.16
N LYS A 37 11.08 31.17 -36.52
CA LYS A 37 12.19 31.99 -37.02
C LYS A 37 12.72 31.46 -38.35
N GLN A 38 12.91 30.14 -38.50
CA GLN A 38 13.35 29.51 -39.73
C GLN A 38 12.34 29.75 -40.88
N GLN A 39 11.04 29.66 -40.62
CA GLN A 39 10.01 29.98 -41.62
C GLN A 39 10.14 31.42 -42.12
N ARG A 40 10.31 32.40 -41.21
CA ARG A 40 10.50 33.81 -41.57
C ARG A 40 11.79 34.05 -42.35
N LEU A 41 12.89 33.40 -41.95
CA LEU A 41 14.18 33.50 -42.64
C LEU A 41 14.12 32.88 -44.05
N ASN A 42 13.45 31.73 -44.20
CA ASN A 42 13.24 31.08 -45.50
C ASN A 42 12.40 31.93 -46.45
N GLU A 43 11.31 32.56 -45.96
CA GLU A 43 10.54 33.49 -46.79
C GLU A 43 11.38 34.72 -47.17
N GLY A 44 12.15 35.26 -46.23
CA GLY A 44 13.09 36.35 -46.52
C GLY A 44 14.11 35.99 -47.59
N LEU A 45 14.69 34.78 -47.53
CA LEU A 45 15.60 34.26 -48.56
C LEU A 45 14.90 34.08 -49.91
N ARG A 46 13.65 33.62 -49.92
CA ARG A 46 12.85 33.48 -51.14
C ARG A 46 12.66 34.82 -51.85
N LEU A 47 12.24 35.85 -51.10
CA LEU A 47 12.08 37.21 -51.64
C LEU A 47 13.40 37.78 -52.16
N LEU A 48 14.50 37.57 -51.44
CA LEU A 48 15.83 38.04 -51.84
C LEU A 48 16.34 37.34 -53.11
N ASN A 49 16.02 36.06 -53.30
CA ASN A 49 16.34 35.35 -54.52
C ASN A 49 15.57 35.91 -55.72
N ILE A 50 14.30 36.27 -55.56
CA ILE A 50 13.50 36.92 -56.62
C ILE A 50 14.11 38.28 -57.01
N GLU A 51 14.56 39.08 -56.04
CA GLU A 51 15.24 40.35 -56.33
C GLU A 51 16.58 40.14 -57.07
N LEU A 52 17.34 39.12 -56.70
CA LEU A 52 18.60 38.75 -57.36
C LEU A 52 18.38 38.19 -58.79
N GLU A 53 17.22 37.63 -59.12
CA GLU A 53 16.89 37.26 -60.51
C GLU A 53 16.79 38.50 -61.42
N VAL A 54 16.37 39.64 -60.86
CA VAL A 54 16.26 40.92 -61.57
C VAL A 54 17.60 41.68 -61.59
N ALA A 55 18.36 41.61 -60.50
CA ALA A 55 19.64 42.29 -60.33
C ALA A 55 20.74 41.34 -59.79
N PRO A 56 21.29 40.45 -60.63
CA PRO A 56 22.15 39.34 -60.19
C PRO A 56 23.48 39.76 -59.59
N ASP A 57 24.03 40.90 -60.00
CA ASP A 57 25.32 41.41 -59.53
C ASP A 57 25.20 42.46 -58.41
N ASP A 58 23.99 42.63 -57.84
CA ASP A 58 23.79 43.54 -56.71
C ASP A 58 24.52 43.03 -55.45
N LYS A 59 25.62 43.71 -55.12
CA LYS A 59 26.49 43.35 -54.00
C LYS A 59 25.79 43.45 -52.64
N ASP A 60 24.84 44.36 -52.48
CA ASP A 60 24.14 44.55 -51.21
C ASP A 60 23.10 43.43 -51.00
N LEU A 61 22.41 43.02 -52.07
CA LEU A 61 21.50 41.86 -52.02
C LEU A 61 22.26 40.57 -51.71
N LEU A 62 23.37 40.29 -52.40
CA LEU A 62 24.21 39.11 -52.12
C LEU A 62 24.72 39.09 -50.67
N LYS A 63 25.09 40.25 -50.11
CA LYS A 63 25.53 40.37 -48.71
C LYS A 63 24.39 40.11 -47.73
N ARG A 64 23.18 40.60 -48.01
CA ARG A 64 21.98 40.34 -47.19
C ARG A 64 21.57 38.86 -47.24
N LYS A 65 21.61 38.23 -48.42
CA LYS A 65 21.39 36.79 -48.58
C LYS A 65 22.30 35.98 -47.67
N LYS A 66 23.61 36.23 -47.73
CA LYS A 66 24.59 35.53 -46.89
C LYS A 66 24.32 35.68 -45.38
N ARG A 67 23.88 36.86 -44.94
CA ARG A 67 23.49 37.10 -43.54
C ARG A 67 22.26 36.29 -43.14
N LEU A 68 21.25 36.22 -44.01
CA LEU A 68 20.06 35.40 -43.75
C LEU A 68 20.38 33.90 -43.74
N GLU A 69 21.25 33.43 -44.64
CA GLU A 69 21.73 32.04 -44.65
C GLU A 69 22.48 31.70 -43.35
N THR A 70 23.35 32.60 -42.86
CA THR A 70 24.04 32.41 -41.59
C THR A 70 23.05 32.37 -40.42
N ALA A 71 22.11 33.32 -40.36
CA ALA A 71 21.09 33.34 -39.31
C ALA A 71 20.16 32.11 -39.35
N LEU A 72 19.92 31.54 -40.54
CA LEU A 72 19.15 30.31 -40.70
C LEU A 72 19.90 29.12 -40.14
N ASN A 73 21.18 28.98 -40.46
CA ASN A 73 22.03 27.91 -39.92
C ASN A 73 22.13 27.98 -38.39
N GLU A 74 22.37 29.17 -37.83
CA GLU A 74 22.40 29.38 -36.36
C GLU A 74 21.04 29.07 -35.69
N SER A 75 19.93 29.26 -36.42
CA SER A 75 18.60 28.91 -35.93
C SER A 75 18.34 27.40 -36.00
N GLN A 76 18.86 26.72 -37.02
CA GLN A 76 18.80 25.26 -37.14
C GLN A 76 19.65 24.56 -36.07
N GLU A 77 20.87 25.06 -35.81
CA GLU A 77 21.73 24.53 -34.75
C GLU A 77 21.06 24.64 -33.38
N ARG A 78 20.53 25.81 -33.02
CA ARG A 78 19.83 26.00 -31.73
C ARG A 78 18.57 25.14 -31.60
N ALA A 79 17.82 24.93 -32.68
CA ALA A 79 16.67 24.02 -32.68
C ALA A 79 17.12 22.54 -32.48
N SER A 80 18.23 22.15 -33.10
CA SER A 80 18.81 20.81 -32.95
C SER A 80 19.30 20.55 -31.52
N GLU A 81 19.98 21.53 -30.91
CA GLU A 81 20.43 21.47 -29.52
C GLU A 81 19.24 21.33 -28.55
N ALA A 82 18.21 22.16 -28.72
CA ALA A 82 16.99 22.09 -27.90
C ALA A 82 16.26 20.74 -28.06
N THR A 83 16.23 20.19 -29.28
CA THR A 83 15.64 18.87 -29.55
C THR A 83 16.41 17.76 -28.86
N THR A 84 17.74 17.77 -28.99
CA THR A 84 18.62 16.80 -28.31
C THR A 84 18.43 16.86 -26.79
N ARG A 85 18.37 18.07 -26.23
CA ARG A 85 18.14 18.28 -24.81
C ARG A 85 16.76 17.76 -24.37
N LYS A 86 15.71 18.00 -25.15
CA LYS A 86 14.37 17.47 -24.90
C LYS A 86 14.38 15.94 -24.81
N GLU A 87 15.01 15.26 -25.77
CA GLU A 87 15.10 13.79 -25.80
C GLU A 87 15.84 13.23 -24.56
N GLU A 88 16.93 13.87 -24.14
CA GLU A 88 17.65 13.49 -22.91
C GLU A 88 16.76 13.59 -21.66
N LEU A 89 16.00 14.69 -21.55
CA LEU A 89 15.11 14.95 -20.43
C LEU A 89 13.95 13.94 -20.41
N GLU A 90 13.36 13.63 -21.56
CA GLU A 90 12.31 12.62 -21.69
C GLU A 90 12.81 11.22 -21.26
N GLY A 91 14.05 10.88 -21.59
CA GLY A 91 14.71 9.66 -21.11
C GLY A 91 14.79 9.59 -19.58
N LYS A 92 15.17 10.70 -18.92
CA LYS A 92 15.22 10.80 -17.45
C LYS A 92 13.82 10.71 -16.82
N ILE A 93 12.84 11.41 -17.40
CA ILE A 93 11.43 11.36 -16.95
C ILE A 93 10.88 9.95 -17.05
N SER A 94 11.18 9.23 -18.13
CA SER A 94 10.76 7.83 -18.32
C SER A 94 11.28 6.92 -17.20
N ASN A 95 12.56 7.08 -16.83
CA ASN A 95 13.15 6.31 -15.74
C ASN A 95 12.51 6.64 -14.38
N LEU A 96 12.36 7.92 -14.03
CA LEU A 96 11.69 8.32 -12.79
C LEU A 96 10.22 7.87 -12.75
N SER A 97 9.52 7.90 -13.87
CA SER A 97 8.14 7.43 -13.97
C SER A 97 8.02 5.92 -13.73
N LYS A 98 8.98 5.13 -14.23
CA LYS A 98 9.05 3.68 -13.92
C LYS A 98 9.28 3.43 -12.44
N GLU A 99 10.18 4.19 -11.81
CA GLU A 99 10.43 4.08 -10.37
C GLU A 99 9.19 4.45 -9.54
N LYS A 100 8.48 5.53 -9.92
CA LYS A 100 7.22 5.94 -9.29
C LYS A 100 6.17 4.84 -9.38
N ARG A 101 6.00 4.24 -10.56
CA ARG A 101 5.07 3.13 -10.77
C ARG A 101 5.43 1.93 -9.92
N LEU A 102 6.72 1.57 -9.86
CA LEU A 102 7.18 0.42 -9.08
C LEU A 102 6.98 0.64 -7.57
N ALA A 103 7.25 1.85 -7.08
CA ALA A 103 6.95 2.23 -5.69
C ALA A 103 5.45 2.09 -5.36
N HIS A 104 4.58 2.59 -6.24
CA HIS A 104 3.13 2.48 -6.07
C HIS A 104 2.66 1.01 -6.08
N LEU A 105 3.21 0.17 -6.96
CA LEU A 105 2.91 -1.26 -6.97
C LEU A 105 3.35 -1.96 -5.68
N HIS A 106 4.47 -1.55 -5.09
CA HIS A 106 4.88 -2.07 -3.78
C HIS A 106 3.93 -1.66 -2.66
N GLU A 107 3.44 -0.42 -2.66
CA GLU A 107 2.44 0.05 -1.70
C GLU A 107 1.12 -0.73 -1.80
N LEU A 108 0.62 -0.96 -3.02
CA LEU A 108 -0.56 -1.79 -3.25
C LEU A 108 -0.34 -3.23 -2.78
N ALA A 109 0.82 -3.81 -3.06
CA ALA A 109 1.15 -5.15 -2.59
C ALA A 109 1.22 -5.23 -1.05
N GLU A 110 1.72 -4.20 -0.36
CA GLU A 110 1.68 -4.12 1.11
C GLU A 110 0.22 -4.13 1.61
N GLN A 111 -0.67 -3.33 1.01
CA GLN A 111 -2.09 -3.30 1.36
C GLN A 111 -2.80 -4.64 1.12
N ASP A 112 -2.51 -5.29 -0.02
CA ASP A 112 -3.06 -6.61 -0.35
C ASP A 112 -2.61 -7.67 0.66
N VAL A 113 -1.34 -7.62 1.10
CA VAL A 113 -0.81 -8.53 2.13
C VAL A 113 -1.53 -8.31 3.46
N GLU A 114 -1.80 -7.06 3.87
CA GLU A 114 -2.58 -6.79 5.08
C GLU A 114 -4.00 -7.39 5.01
N GLY A 115 -4.68 -7.23 3.87
CA GLY A 115 -5.99 -7.84 3.63
C GLY A 115 -5.94 -9.37 3.66
N PHE A 116 -4.94 -9.96 3.00
CA PHE A 116 -4.69 -11.40 3.00
C PHE A 116 -4.42 -11.92 4.41
N GLU A 117 -3.58 -11.25 5.20
CA GLU A 117 -3.25 -11.66 6.57
C GLU A 117 -4.48 -11.72 7.46
N ARG A 118 -5.38 -10.71 7.40
CA ARG A 118 -6.63 -10.69 8.17
C ARG A 118 -7.50 -11.90 7.82
N GLY A 119 -7.73 -12.14 6.52
CA GLY A 119 -8.53 -13.28 6.06
C GLY A 119 -7.89 -14.64 6.40
N ARG A 120 -6.56 -14.75 6.28
CA ARG A 120 -5.84 -16.00 6.56
C ARG A 120 -5.83 -16.32 8.05
N ARG A 121 -5.62 -15.33 8.93
CA ARG A 121 -5.69 -15.49 10.40
C ARG A 121 -7.04 -16.05 10.83
N ALA A 122 -8.15 -15.54 10.29
CA ALA A 122 -9.49 -16.05 10.56
C ALA A 122 -9.67 -17.50 10.12
N THR A 123 -9.17 -17.84 8.92
CA THR A 123 -9.22 -19.22 8.41
C THR A 123 -8.46 -20.19 9.31
N VAL A 124 -7.23 -19.83 9.71
CA VAL A 124 -6.39 -20.67 10.59
C VAL A 124 -7.07 -20.88 11.94
N ILE A 125 -7.57 -19.82 12.59
CA ILE A 125 -8.29 -19.96 13.87
C ILE A 125 -9.51 -20.86 13.74
N LYS A 126 -10.29 -20.71 12.65
CA LYS A 126 -11.47 -21.54 12.42
C LYS A 126 -11.12 -23.03 12.32
N GLU A 127 -10.01 -23.37 11.67
CA GLU A 127 -9.52 -24.74 11.57
C GLU A 127 -9.10 -25.30 12.94
N GLU A 128 -8.40 -24.51 13.75
CA GLU A 128 -7.98 -24.95 15.08
C GLU A 128 -9.16 -25.06 16.08
N ILE A 129 -10.11 -24.12 16.06
CA ILE A 129 -11.34 -24.22 16.88
C ILE A 129 -12.11 -25.49 16.55
N ARG A 130 -12.20 -25.89 15.27
CA ARG A 130 -12.85 -27.15 14.88
C ARG A 130 -12.19 -28.38 15.49
N LYS A 131 -10.88 -28.39 15.64
CA LYS A 131 -10.16 -29.48 16.33
C LYS A 131 -10.47 -29.43 17.82
N LEU A 132 -10.41 -28.25 18.42
CA LEU A 132 -10.69 -28.04 19.85
C LEU A 132 -12.12 -28.44 20.23
N MET A 133 -13.12 -28.17 19.37
CA MET A 133 -14.51 -28.56 19.63
C MET A 133 -14.67 -30.05 19.89
N ARG A 134 -13.89 -30.92 19.22
CA ARG A 134 -13.93 -32.36 19.47
C ARG A 134 -13.44 -32.71 20.88
N GLU A 135 -12.43 -32.00 21.37
CA GLU A 135 -11.94 -32.18 22.75
C GLU A 135 -12.95 -31.65 23.77
N ILE A 136 -13.61 -30.53 23.46
CA ILE A 136 -14.68 -29.96 24.29
C ILE A 136 -15.84 -30.95 24.40
N GLU A 137 -16.34 -31.46 23.28
CA GLU A 137 -17.45 -32.44 23.24
C GLU A 137 -17.11 -33.71 24.05
N SER A 138 -15.87 -34.20 23.97
CA SER A 138 -15.42 -35.34 24.78
C SER A 138 -15.44 -35.07 26.28
N ARG A 139 -15.22 -33.83 26.72
CA ARG A 139 -15.19 -33.46 28.14
C ARG A 139 -16.57 -33.07 28.66
N ASP A 140 -17.36 -32.38 27.84
CA ASP A 140 -18.74 -31.99 28.15
C ASP A 140 -19.68 -33.21 28.21
N GLY A 141 -19.40 -34.29 27.47
CA GLY A 141 -20.15 -35.54 27.56
C GLY A 141 -20.04 -36.30 28.90
N LEU A 142 -19.15 -35.89 29.82
CA LEU A 142 -18.91 -36.57 31.10
C LEU A 142 -19.94 -36.18 32.17
N TRP A 143 -21.11 -36.80 32.18
CA TRP A 143 -22.24 -36.55 33.12
C TRP A 143 -21.95 -36.30 34.63
N GLY A 144 -20.76 -36.62 35.14
CA GLY A 144 -20.40 -36.54 36.56
C GLY A 144 -19.92 -35.19 37.11
N TYR A 145 -19.59 -34.19 36.28
CA TYR A 145 -18.99 -32.92 36.76
C TYR A 145 -19.96 -32.02 37.55
N SER A 146 -21.27 -32.29 37.53
CA SER A 146 -22.29 -31.47 38.19
C SER A 146 -22.59 -31.87 39.64
N LYS A 147 -22.09 -33.04 40.09
CA LYS A 147 -22.42 -33.62 41.41
C LYS A 147 -21.19 -33.73 42.31
N PRO A 148 -21.24 -33.27 43.57
CA PRO A 148 -20.10 -33.35 44.47
C PRO A 148 -20.01 -34.73 45.16
N GLU A 149 -19.77 -35.79 44.39
CA GLU A 149 -19.81 -37.18 44.86
C GLU A 149 -18.91 -37.45 46.07
N ARG A 150 -17.76 -36.79 46.15
CA ARG A 150 -16.84 -36.91 47.30
C ARG A 150 -17.40 -36.28 48.57
N LEU A 151 -18.08 -35.14 48.45
CA LEU A 151 -18.77 -34.52 49.59
C LEU A 151 -19.98 -35.35 50.00
N HIS A 152 -20.74 -35.89 49.05
CA HIS A 152 -21.85 -36.81 49.38
C HIS A 152 -21.34 -38.01 50.19
N ARG A 153 -20.23 -38.63 49.78
CA ARG A 153 -19.64 -39.78 50.49
C ARG A 153 -19.17 -39.43 51.91
N GLU A 154 -18.49 -38.30 52.08
CA GLU A 154 -17.97 -37.86 53.39
C GLU A 154 -19.08 -37.58 54.40
N PHE A 155 -20.20 -37.01 53.94
CA PHE A 155 -21.35 -36.69 54.77
C PHE A 155 -22.38 -37.84 54.87
N GLY A 156 -22.06 -39.04 54.37
CA GLY A 156 -22.93 -40.22 54.44
C GLY A 156 -24.24 -40.07 53.63
N ILE A 157 -24.21 -39.29 52.56
CA ILE A 157 -25.38 -38.97 51.73
C ILE A 157 -25.51 -40.01 50.60
N ASP A 158 -26.38 -40.99 50.80
CA ASP A 158 -26.67 -42.04 49.80
C ASP A 158 -27.53 -41.53 48.63
N SER A 159 -28.30 -40.45 48.84
CA SER A 159 -28.98 -39.74 47.76
C SER A 159 -27.97 -38.87 47.01
N PHE A 160 -27.97 -38.92 45.67
CA PHE A 160 -27.14 -38.05 44.81
C PHE A 160 -27.52 -36.54 44.88
N THR A 161 -28.15 -36.10 45.97
CA THR A 161 -28.71 -34.77 46.23
C THR A 161 -28.62 -34.44 47.73
N PHE A 162 -28.32 -33.19 48.06
CA PHE A 162 -28.44 -32.68 49.43
C PHE A 162 -29.91 -32.52 49.86
N ASP A 163 -30.35 -33.25 50.89
CA ASP A 163 -31.62 -32.98 51.58
C ASP A 163 -31.61 -31.62 52.29
N LYS A 164 -32.54 -30.74 51.93
CA LYS A 164 -32.66 -29.38 52.48
C LYS A 164 -33.17 -29.35 53.93
N ASN A 165 -33.73 -30.46 54.42
CA ASN A 165 -34.30 -30.57 55.76
C ASN A 165 -33.35 -31.25 56.77
N ASN A 166 -32.17 -31.70 56.32
CA ASN A 166 -31.15 -32.30 57.19
C ASN A 166 -30.05 -31.27 57.54
N PRO A 167 -29.90 -30.86 58.82
CA PRO A 167 -28.87 -29.93 59.24
C PRO A 167 -27.44 -30.36 58.89
N ALA A 168 -27.14 -31.66 58.88
CA ALA A 168 -25.82 -32.17 58.50
C ALA A 168 -25.50 -32.00 57.00
N HIS A 169 -26.53 -31.88 56.15
CA HIS A 169 -26.36 -31.61 54.72
C HIS A 169 -26.20 -30.10 54.42
N ASP A 170 -26.63 -29.23 55.34
CA ASP A 170 -26.62 -27.78 55.13
C ASP A 170 -25.19 -27.24 55.02
N ASP A 171 -24.28 -27.71 55.89
CA ASP A 171 -22.86 -27.35 55.86
C ASP A 171 -22.18 -27.86 54.58
N ALA A 172 -22.42 -29.12 54.20
CA ALA A 172 -21.88 -29.71 52.96
C ALA A 172 -22.34 -28.96 51.70
N ARG A 173 -23.62 -28.57 51.66
CA ARG A 173 -24.22 -27.80 50.57
C ARG A 173 -23.59 -26.41 50.48
N LYS A 174 -23.46 -25.67 51.59
CA LYS A 174 -22.87 -24.32 51.61
C LYS A 174 -21.41 -24.33 51.15
N ILE A 175 -20.62 -25.31 51.59
CA ILE A 175 -19.23 -25.48 51.16
C ILE A 175 -19.18 -25.73 49.64
N TRP A 176 -20.01 -26.64 49.14
CA TRP A 176 -20.09 -26.94 47.71
C TRP A 176 -20.50 -25.73 46.89
N GLU A 177 -21.58 -25.05 47.24
CA GLU A 177 -22.11 -23.91 46.51
C GLU A 177 -21.09 -22.75 46.46
N THR A 178 -20.39 -22.48 47.57
CA THR A 178 -19.34 -21.46 47.63
C THR A 178 -18.17 -21.81 46.70
N GLN A 179 -17.60 -23.01 46.84
CA GLN A 179 -16.46 -23.44 46.03
C GLN A 179 -16.81 -23.57 44.55
N LYS A 180 -18.03 -24.01 44.24
CA LYS A 180 -18.57 -24.06 42.87
C LYS A 180 -18.68 -22.65 42.28
N GLY A 181 -19.25 -21.70 43.01
CA GLY A 181 -19.37 -20.31 42.55
C GLY A 181 -18.01 -19.67 42.28
N GLU A 182 -17.04 -19.82 43.19
CA GLU A 182 -15.66 -19.34 43.00
C GLU A 182 -14.98 -19.98 41.77
N ALA A 183 -15.21 -21.28 41.55
CA ALA A 183 -14.69 -21.98 40.39
C ALA A 183 -15.35 -21.49 39.09
N GLU A 184 -16.68 -21.30 39.08
CA GLU A 184 -17.43 -20.78 37.92
C GLU A 184 -16.95 -19.38 37.54
N GLU A 185 -16.79 -18.47 38.52
CA GLU A 185 -16.26 -17.13 38.27
C GLU A 185 -14.84 -17.16 37.70
N ARG A 186 -13.96 -18.01 38.26
CA ARG A 186 -12.60 -18.17 37.76
C ARG A 186 -12.59 -18.68 36.32
N ILE A 187 -13.38 -19.72 36.02
CA ILE A 187 -13.50 -20.30 34.67
C ILE A 187 -14.02 -19.26 33.69
N GLN A 188 -15.03 -18.46 34.06
CA GLN A 188 -15.56 -17.39 33.20
C GLN A 188 -14.48 -16.33 32.90
N LYS A 189 -13.70 -15.91 33.90
CA LYS A 189 -12.61 -14.95 33.71
C LYS A 189 -11.52 -15.52 32.79
N GLU A 190 -11.10 -16.76 32.99
CA GLU A 190 -10.12 -17.44 32.13
C GLU A 190 -10.63 -17.57 30.69
N ALA A 191 -11.89 -17.96 30.49
CA ALA A 191 -12.51 -18.05 29.17
C ALA A 191 -12.54 -16.68 28.47
N GLN A 192 -12.88 -15.61 29.20
CA GLN A 192 -12.89 -14.26 28.63
C GLN A 192 -11.50 -13.81 28.19
N GLN A 193 -10.45 -14.11 28.95
CA GLN A 193 -9.06 -13.83 28.58
C GLN A 193 -8.65 -14.52 27.27
N VAL A 194 -9.07 -15.79 27.08
CA VAL A 194 -8.83 -16.52 25.84
C VAL A 194 -9.57 -15.87 24.67
N ILE A 195 -10.82 -15.48 24.87
CA ILE A 195 -11.62 -14.78 23.84
C ILE A 195 -10.94 -13.47 23.44
N ASP A 196 -10.51 -12.66 24.41
CA ASP A 196 -9.89 -11.36 24.12
C ASP A 196 -8.54 -11.51 23.41
N PHE A 197 -7.77 -12.53 23.77
CA PHE A 197 -6.56 -12.90 23.03
C PHE A 197 -6.86 -13.25 21.57
N LEU A 198 -7.87 -14.08 21.32
CA LEU A 198 -8.27 -14.47 19.96
C LEU A 198 -8.77 -13.25 19.16
N LYS A 199 -9.57 -12.37 19.77
CA LYS A 199 -10.02 -11.11 19.15
C LYS A 199 -8.83 -10.24 18.75
N LYS A 200 -7.84 -10.08 19.64
CA LYS A 200 -6.62 -9.33 19.35
C LYS A 200 -5.80 -9.96 18.22
N TYR A 201 -5.65 -11.29 18.22
CA TYR A 201 -4.94 -12.01 17.16
C TYR A 201 -5.58 -11.81 15.79
N LEU A 202 -6.92 -11.74 15.73
CA LEU A 202 -7.68 -11.49 14.50
C LEU A 202 -7.58 -10.04 13.98
N GLY A 203 -6.90 -9.15 14.72
CA GLY A 203 -6.72 -7.76 14.34
C GLY A 203 -7.62 -6.77 15.08
N GLY A 204 -8.28 -7.19 16.16
CA GLY A 204 -9.27 -6.39 16.88
C GLY A 204 -10.61 -6.40 16.16
N PHE A 205 -11.71 -6.55 16.91
CA PHE A 205 -13.03 -6.17 16.43
C PHE A 205 -13.24 -4.74 16.90
N ASP A 206 -12.56 -3.80 16.25
CA ASP A 206 -12.92 -2.39 16.42
C ASP A 206 -14.21 -2.19 15.62
N ASN A 207 -15.34 -2.24 16.32
CA ASN A 207 -16.60 -1.66 15.88
C ASN A 207 -16.53 -0.15 16.04
#